data_AF-A0A4Y9ESY6-F1
#
_entry.id   AF-A0A4Y9ESY6-F1
#
_cell.length_a   1.000
_cell.length_b   1.000
_cell.length_c   1.000
_cell.angle_alpha   90.00
_cell.angle_beta   90.00
_cell.angle_gamma   90.00
#
_symmetry.space_group_name_H-M   'P 1'
#
loop_
_entity.id
_entity.type
_entity.pdbx_description
1 polymer ?
#
loop_
_entity_poly.entity_id
_entity_poly.type
_entity_poly.pdbx_seq_one_letter_code
_entity_poly.pdbx_strand_id
1 'polypeptide(L)'
;MPRGTPMFRRLLSHMPLVLFALAWLAIAFVLGYFTTIKQVWPATYVDGVVKSVDVIKDHFTSKHSSDFMGHTDIPVSQLAQARMNVLAPGGDEALLLVGGPQRYLDFCPGSGCLAVIIDRQGKLVHGYPFRPDELHKGDIADRPYEQPFDNPALDLNPQGLAQLPGGDLIVTFYNDKAFPFGAGVARINRDGHAVWYRHDYTHHWPTLLPSGQVLVTSAEISTKPVWRHLGAGHMLVSGCKAGYLRDTVHVLGSDGKLLESHSIYEAMLDSPYRALLLQTAIPFKKTPESCDPLHTNFVVEVGAEMAAALGDVAPDDWLLSMRNISAIGIMDRRTGKMKHVFRGNFFFQHSAQPAGAKILIFDDLGAAAASGPSRVILFDPVTNAQTTVFPGPETPAGTPFYTTVAGNIDQSADGKRALVAVTEAGLTYEIDLATGRLLTRLDNLHDLRSLGLTAPPEVDHAARFKQFGAYYVRPTVGAAPGR
;
A
#
# COMPACT_ATOMS: atom_id res chain seq x y z
N MET A 1 74.27 19.83 33.95
CA MET A 1 73.11 19.01 33.51
C MET A 1 71.92 19.34 34.37
N PRO A 2 70.89 20.07 33.87
CA PRO A 2 69.79 20.49 34.71
C PRO A 2 68.88 19.29 35.03
N ARG A 3 68.63 19.10 36.34
CA ARG A 3 67.66 18.13 36.87
C ARG A 3 66.25 18.63 36.54
N GLY A 4 65.56 17.94 35.63
CA GLY A 4 64.17 18.23 35.29
C GLY A 4 63.26 18.23 36.53
N THR A 5 62.34 19.20 36.59
CA THR A 5 61.44 19.44 37.72
C THR A 5 60.53 18.23 38.03
N PRO A 6 60.22 17.97 39.32
CA PRO A 6 59.47 16.78 39.76
C PRO A 6 58.05 16.66 39.16
N MET A 7 57.49 17.76 38.67
CA MET A 7 56.21 17.81 37.96
C MET A 7 56.26 17.06 36.60
N PHE A 8 57.39 17.14 35.90
CA PHE A 8 57.58 16.51 34.58
C PHE A 8 57.64 14.97 34.68
N ARG A 9 58.25 14.44 35.75
CA ARG A 9 58.27 12.99 36.03
C ARG A 9 56.90 12.41 36.40
N ARG A 10 56.07 13.17 37.14
CA ARG A 10 54.69 12.75 37.43
C ARG A 10 53.84 12.68 36.16
N LEU A 11 53.98 13.65 35.26
CA LEU A 11 53.27 13.64 33.97
C LEU A 11 53.67 12.42 33.11
N LEU A 12 54.98 12.14 33.00
CA LEU A 12 55.51 10.98 32.26
C LEU A 12 55.05 9.63 32.82
N SER A 13 54.84 9.52 34.14
CA SER A 13 54.37 8.26 34.76
C SER A 13 52.92 7.91 34.42
N HIS A 14 52.10 8.89 34.00
CA HIS A 14 50.70 8.68 33.62
C HIS A 14 50.52 8.63 32.09
N MET A 15 51.55 8.97 31.31
CA MET A 15 51.51 8.92 29.85
C MET A 15 51.11 7.55 29.29
N PRO A 16 51.57 6.40 29.80
CA PRO A 16 51.12 5.10 29.29
C PRO A 16 49.61 4.89 29.42
N LEU A 17 49.03 5.31 30.54
CA LEU A 17 47.58 5.22 30.78
C LEU A 17 46.81 6.17 29.86
N VAL A 18 47.29 7.41 29.70
CA VAL A 18 46.70 8.41 28.79
C VAL A 18 46.78 7.94 27.34
N LEU A 19 47.93 7.45 26.89
CA LEU A 19 48.11 6.90 25.54
C LEU A 19 47.26 5.65 25.31
N PHE A 20 47.11 4.78 26.32
CA PHE A 20 46.21 3.64 26.27
C PHE A 20 44.75 4.06 26.12
N ALA A 21 44.29 5.04 26.91
CA ALA A 21 42.93 5.59 26.79
C ALA A 21 42.70 6.26 25.43
N LEU A 22 43.67 7.05 24.94
CA LEU A 22 43.61 7.66 23.62
C LEU A 22 43.61 6.62 22.48
N ALA A 23 44.36 5.52 22.62
CA ALA A 23 44.34 4.42 21.66
C ALA A 23 42.97 3.74 21.60
N TRP A 24 42.32 3.50 22.74
CA TRP A 24 40.95 2.98 22.77
C TRP A 24 39.93 3.92 22.15
N LEU A 25 40.03 5.23 22.41
CA LEU A 25 39.18 6.23 21.77
C LEU A 25 39.40 6.27 20.26
N ALA A 26 40.65 6.18 19.79
CA ALA A 26 40.97 6.12 18.38
C ALA A 26 40.43 4.84 17.72
N ILE A 27 40.57 3.67 18.36
CA ILE A 27 40.00 2.40 17.89
C ILE A 27 38.47 2.48 17.85
N ALA A 28 37.82 3.00 18.88
CA ALA A 28 36.37 3.18 18.92
C ALA A 28 35.87 4.14 17.83
N PHE A 29 36.60 5.24 17.59
CA PHE A 29 36.29 6.17 16.50
C PHE A 29 36.45 5.51 15.13
N VAL A 30 37.55 4.78 14.89
CA VAL A 30 37.80 4.07 13.64
C VAL A 30 36.73 3.00 13.42
N LEU A 31 36.44 2.17 14.42
CA LEU A 31 35.37 1.17 14.35
C LEU A 31 34.01 1.81 14.11
N GLY A 32 33.69 2.90 14.81
CA GLY A 32 32.47 3.68 14.61
C GLY A 32 32.38 4.23 13.18
N TYR A 33 33.45 4.82 12.65
CA TYR A 33 33.53 5.31 11.28
C TYR A 33 33.36 4.18 10.25
N PHE A 34 34.06 3.05 10.40
CA PHE A 34 33.91 1.92 9.49
C PHE A 34 32.52 1.26 9.58
N THR A 35 31.94 1.20 10.77
CA THR A 35 30.58 0.67 10.99
C THR A 35 29.54 1.62 10.38
N THR A 36 29.58 2.91 10.68
CA THR A 36 28.52 3.86 10.28
C THR A 36 28.68 4.40 8.86
N ILE A 37 29.91 4.73 8.44
CA ILE A 37 30.20 5.35 7.14
C ILE A 37 30.55 4.30 6.08
N LYS A 38 31.35 3.29 6.45
CA LYS A 38 31.75 2.23 5.51
C LYS A 38 30.83 1.00 5.53
N GLN A 39 29.82 0.97 6.42
CA GLN A 39 28.83 -0.11 6.52
C GLN A 39 29.49 -1.51 6.67
N VAL A 40 30.66 -1.57 7.30
CA VAL A 40 31.38 -2.81 7.59
C VAL A 40 30.79 -3.42 8.87
N TRP A 41 30.86 -4.75 9.01
CA TRP A 41 30.44 -5.44 10.23
C TRP A 41 30.93 -4.71 11.50
N PRO A 42 30.05 -4.47 12.51
CA PRO A 42 28.69 -4.99 12.68
C PRO A 42 27.57 -4.03 12.21
N ALA A 43 27.79 -3.15 11.23
CA ALA A 43 26.84 -2.10 10.82
C ALA A 43 25.39 -2.54 10.67
N THR A 44 25.16 -3.66 9.98
CA THR A 44 23.83 -4.21 9.75
C THR A 44 23.12 -4.66 11.03
N TYR A 45 23.87 -5.15 12.02
CA TYR A 45 23.30 -5.54 13.32
C TYR A 45 22.96 -4.31 14.13
N VAL A 46 23.81 -3.28 14.11
CA VAL A 46 23.54 -2.02 14.79
C VAL A 46 22.32 -1.32 14.18
N ASP A 47 22.25 -1.22 12.85
CA ASP A 47 21.10 -0.65 12.13
C ASP A 47 19.81 -1.45 12.40
N GLY A 48 19.90 -2.80 12.40
CA GLY A 48 18.78 -3.66 12.77
C GLY A 48 18.31 -3.45 14.21
N VAL A 49 19.23 -3.29 15.17
CA VAL A 49 18.90 -3.01 16.57
C VAL A 49 18.27 -1.63 16.73
N VAL A 50 18.84 -0.58 16.11
CA VAL A 50 18.27 0.78 16.16
C VAL A 50 16.85 0.80 15.60
N LYS A 51 16.64 0.22 14.41
CA LYS A 51 15.30 0.11 13.81
C LYS A 51 14.34 -0.67 14.69
N SER A 52 14.80 -1.76 15.31
CA SER A 52 13.97 -2.54 16.23
C SER A 52 13.60 -1.73 17.47
N VAL A 53 14.53 -0.95 18.03
CA VAL A 53 14.28 -0.06 19.16
C VAL A 53 13.29 1.04 18.78
N ASP A 54 13.40 1.62 17.59
CA ASP A 54 12.46 2.65 17.11
C ASP A 54 11.05 2.06 16.92
N VAL A 55 10.92 0.88 16.32
CA VAL A 55 9.64 0.18 16.17
C VAL A 55 9.04 -0.18 17.52
N ILE A 56 9.84 -0.71 18.46
CA ILE A 56 9.40 -1.03 19.82
C ILE A 56 8.95 0.24 20.55
N LYS A 57 9.75 1.30 20.49
CA LYS A 57 9.40 2.59 21.11
C LYS A 57 8.11 3.13 20.54
N ASP A 58 7.97 3.15 19.22
CA ASP A 58 6.75 3.60 18.56
C ASP A 58 5.57 2.74 19.02
N HIS A 59 5.65 1.41 18.92
CA HIS A 59 4.61 0.49 19.40
C HIS A 59 4.13 0.78 20.84
N PHE A 60 5.04 1.05 21.78
CA PHE A 60 4.66 1.35 23.17
C PHE A 60 4.25 2.80 23.44
N THR A 61 4.46 3.73 22.50
CA THR A 61 4.17 5.16 22.69
C THR A 61 3.12 5.72 21.74
N SER A 62 2.84 5.08 20.60
CA SER A 62 1.80 5.51 19.67
C SER A 62 0.44 5.42 20.36
N LYS A 63 -0.31 6.52 20.28
CA LYS A 63 -1.73 6.55 20.69
C LYS A 63 -2.68 6.46 19.50
N HIS A 64 -2.13 6.50 18.30
CA HIS A 64 -2.88 6.53 17.05
C HIS A 64 -2.47 5.36 16.17
N SER A 65 -3.37 4.94 15.28
CA SER A 65 -2.98 4.14 14.12
C SER A 65 -2.00 4.95 13.24
N SER A 66 -1.15 4.23 12.52
CA SER A 66 -0.22 4.78 11.54
C SER A 66 -0.86 5.51 10.34
N ASP A 67 -2.18 5.43 10.24
CA ASP A 67 -2.96 6.17 9.26
C ASP A 67 -3.40 7.54 9.72
N PHE A 68 -3.25 7.85 11.01
CA PHE A 68 -3.56 9.16 11.54
C PHE A 68 -2.63 10.22 10.95
N MET A 69 -3.23 11.24 10.33
CA MET A 69 -2.49 12.33 9.68
C MET A 69 -2.43 13.59 10.54
N GLY A 70 -3.30 13.70 11.55
CA GLY A 70 -3.43 14.89 12.40
C GLY A 70 -4.87 15.34 12.58
N HIS A 71 -5.05 16.33 13.46
CA HIS A 71 -6.32 17.05 13.59
C HIS A 71 -6.47 18.10 12.49
N THR A 72 -7.71 18.36 12.09
CA THR A 72 -8.09 19.40 11.13
C THR A 72 -8.60 20.64 11.85
N ASP A 73 -8.99 21.65 11.10
CA ASP A 73 -9.72 22.83 11.56
C ASP A 73 -11.25 22.63 11.60
N ILE A 74 -11.75 21.46 11.16
CA ILE A 74 -13.18 21.17 11.08
C ILE A 74 -13.69 20.79 12.47
N PRO A 75 -14.68 21.50 13.03
CA PRO A 75 -15.28 21.12 14.31
C PRO A 75 -16.00 19.76 14.21
N VAL A 76 -15.94 18.95 15.26
CA VAL A 76 -16.62 17.64 15.29
C VAL A 76 -18.13 17.78 15.08
N SER A 77 -18.74 18.88 15.51
CA SER A 77 -20.16 19.18 15.26
C SER A 77 -20.53 19.29 13.77
N GLN A 78 -19.54 19.57 12.90
CA GLN A 78 -19.71 19.69 11.45
C GLN A 78 -19.22 18.45 10.69
N LEU A 79 -18.69 17.45 11.41
CA LEU A 79 -18.02 16.28 10.86
C LEU A 79 -18.87 15.55 9.80
N ALA A 80 -20.12 15.23 10.12
CA ALA A 80 -20.99 14.47 9.23
C ALA A 80 -21.20 15.18 7.89
N GLN A 81 -21.39 16.49 7.90
CA GLN A 81 -21.56 17.29 6.69
C GLN A 81 -20.24 17.49 5.94
N ALA A 82 -19.12 17.56 6.65
CA ALA A 82 -17.80 17.77 6.05
C ALA A 82 -17.23 16.53 5.35
N ARG A 83 -17.71 15.33 5.68
CA ARG A 83 -17.24 14.06 5.08
C ARG A 83 -17.54 13.94 3.59
N MET A 84 -18.60 14.60 3.09
CA MET A 84 -19.02 14.47 1.70
C MET A 84 -19.44 15.82 1.12
N ASN A 85 -18.80 16.22 0.03
CA ASN A 85 -19.11 17.42 -0.73
C ASN A 85 -19.48 17.05 -2.17
N VAL A 86 -20.75 17.20 -2.52
CA VAL A 86 -21.28 16.95 -3.86
C VAL A 86 -21.16 18.23 -4.68
N LEU A 87 -20.35 18.18 -5.73
CA LEU A 87 -20.00 19.33 -6.58
C LEU A 87 -20.77 19.32 -7.91
N ALA A 88 -21.12 18.13 -8.40
CA ALA A 88 -21.99 17.94 -9.57
C ALA A 88 -22.79 16.63 -9.41
N PRO A 89 -23.87 16.43 -10.19
CA PRO A 89 -24.61 15.18 -10.17
C PRO A 89 -23.69 13.97 -10.42
N GLY A 90 -23.68 13.02 -9.48
CA GLY A 90 -23.08 11.70 -9.61
C GLY A 90 -24.13 10.65 -9.99
N GLY A 91 -23.84 9.38 -9.71
CA GLY A 91 -24.85 8.32 -9.78
C GLY A 91 -25.61 8.14 -8.47
N ASP A 92 -26.44 7.12 -8.41
CA ASP A 92 -27.35 6.85 -7.29
C ASP A 92 -26.80 5.79 -6.31
N GLU A 93 -25.66 5.16 -6.63
CA GLU A 93 -25.11 4.07 -5.84
C GLU A 93 -24.60 4.57 -4.48
N ALA A 94 -24.82 3.82 -3.40
CA ALA A 94 -24.09 4.06 -2.18
C ALA A 94 -22.59 3.77 -2.37
N LEU A 95 -21.75 4.35 -1.51
CA LEU A 95 -20.29 4.22 -1.60
C LEU A 95 -19.78 3.44 -0.38
N LEU A 96 -18.91 2.47 -0.62
CA LEU A 96 -18.22 1.68 0.40
C LEU A 96 -16.82 2.27 0.61
N LEU A 97 -16.53 2.73 1.83
CA LEU A 97 -15.26 3.38 2.18
C LEU A 97 -14.43 2.50 3.10
N VAL A 98 -13.12 2.44 2.85
CA VAL A 98 -12.15 1.78 3.73
C VAL A 98 -12.07 2.52 5.06
N GLY A 99 -12.32 1.81 6.15
CA GLY A 99 -12.09 2.26 7.52
C GLY A 99 -10.91 1.51 8.15
N GLY A 100 -10.89 1.40 9.47
CA GLY A 100 -9.84 0.73 10.23
C GLY A 100 -9.79 1.19 11.68
N PRO A 101 -8.67 0.89 12.38
CA PRO A 101 -8.40 1.35 13.72
C PRO A 101 -8.78 2.82 13.97
N GLN A 102 -9.60 3.06 15.00
CA GLN A 102 -10.00 4.40 15.46
C GLN A 102 -10.81 5.24 14.46
N ARG A 103 -11.29 4.65 13.36
CA ARG A 103 -12.08 5.34 12.34
C ARG A 103 -13.56 5.10 12.54
N TYR A 104 -14.38 6.12 12.29
CA TYR A 104 -15.84 6.06 12.37
C TYR A 104 -16.38 5.60 13.75
N LEU A 105 -15.75 6.06 14.84
CA LEU A 105 -16.15 5.71 16.21
C LEU A 105 -17.54 6.22 16.61
N ASP A 106 -18.04 7.24 15.89
CA ASP A 106 -19.41 7.74 15.97
C ASP A 106 -20.44 6.71 15.45
N PHE A 107 -19.98 5.69 14.72
CA PHE A 107 -20.83 4.68 14.10
C PHE A 107 -20.51 3.24 14.58
N CYS A 108 -19.23 2.89 14.72
CA CYS A 108 -18.77 1.66 15.36
C CYS A 108 -17.92 1.98 16.60
N PRO A 109 -18.53 2.09 17.79
CA PRO A 109 -17.79 2.29 19.04
C PRO A 109 -16.80 1.15 19.32
N GLY A 110 -15.74 1.44 20.07
CA GLY A 110 -14.67 0.47 20.37
C GLY A 110 -13.44 0.71 19.50
N SER A 111 -13.10 -0.24 18.62
CA SER A 111 -11.91 -0.17 17.76
C SER A 111 -12.13 0.58 16.44
N GLY A 112 -13.34 1.06 16.16
CA GLY A 112 -13.73 1.71 14.89
C GLY A 112 -14.44 0.78 13.91
N CYS A 113 -14.82 1.29 12.75
CA CYS A 113 -15.35 0.49 11.64
C CYS A 113 -14.21 0.11 10.68
N LEU A 114 -14.10 -1.17 10.31
CA LEU A 114 -13.23 -1.69 9.25
C LEU A 114 -13.61 -1.11 7.89
N ALA A 115 -14.90 -0.89 7.65
CA ALA A 115 -15.43 -0.23 6.47
C ALA A 115 -16.81 0.36 6.80
N VAL A 116 -17.24 1.34 6.01
CA VAL A 116 -18.59 1.91 6.12
C VAL A 116 -19.22 2.06 4.75
N ILE A 117 -20.55 1.99 4.69
CA ILE A 117 -21.32 2.40 3.52
C ILE A 117 -21.92 3.77 3.83
N ILE A 118 -21.72 4.71 2.91
CA ILE A 118 -22.27 6.07 2.94
C ILE A 118 -23.25 6.24 1.77
N ASP A 119 -24.40 6.85 2.03
CA ASP A 119 -25.34 7.22 0.97
C ASP A 119 -24.91 8.51 0.25
N ARG A 120 -25.68 8.90 -0.77
CA ARG A 120 -25.41 10.09 -1.58
C ARG A 120 -25.65 11.41 -0.84
N GLN A 121 -26.22 11.37 0.36
CA GLN A 121 -26.42 12.52 1.24
C GLN A 121 -25.33 12.63 2.31
N GLY A 122 -24.33 11.74 2.28
CA GLY A 122 -23.24 11.73 3.25
C GLY A 122 -23.60 11.03 4.58
N LYS A 123 -24.75 10.36 4.65
CA LYS A 123 -25.15 9.64 5.86
C LYS A 123 -24.57 8.23 5.84
N LEU A 124 -23.98 7.83 6.96
CA LEU A 124 -23.55 6.45 7.19
C LEU A 124 -24.79 5.55 7.31
N VAL A 125 -24.90 4.56 6.43
CA VAL A 125 -26.06 3.65 6.36
C VAL A 125 -25.74 2.24 6.83
N HIS A 126 -24.47 1.83 6.78
CA HIS A 126 -24.00 0.54 7.28
C HIS A 126 -22.53 0.63 7.68
N GLY A 127 -22.11 -0.21 8.63
CA GLY A 127 -20.75 -0.25 9.13
C GLY A 127 -20.35 -1.68 9.43
N TYR A 128 -19.09 -2.00 9.18
CA TYR A 128 -18.46 -3.28 9.50
C TYR A 128 -17.56 -3.02 10.70
N PRO A 129 -17.98 -3.29 11.95
CA PRO A 129 -17.13 -3.09 13.13
C PRO A 129 -15.77 -3.77 12.97
N PHE A 130 -14.68 -3.09 13.33
CA PHE A 130 -13.35 -3.68 13.30
C PHE A 130 -13.12 -4.55 14.54
N ARG A 131 -12.81 -5.83 14.34
CA ARG A 131 -12.65 -6.85 15.39
C ARG A 131 -11.28 -7.53 15.27
N PRO A 132 -10.19 -6.82 15.59
CA PRO A 132 -8.83 -7.33 15.39
C PRO A 132 -8.58 -8.68 16.10
N ASP A 133 -9.14 -8.87 17.29
CA ASP A 133 -8.99 -10.11 18.08
C ASP A 133 -9.59 -11.35 17.41
N GLU A 134 -10.59 -11.18 16.53
CA GLU A 134 -11.21 -12.28 15.80
C GLU A 134 -10.36 -12.74 14.61
N LEU A 135 -9.65 -11.81 13.95
CA LEU A 135 -8.80 -12.14 12.80
C LEU A 135 -7.75 -13.18 13.19
N HIS A 136 -7.03 -12.94 14.29
CA HIS A 136 -5.96 -13.82 14.74
C HIS A 136 -6.45 -15.22 15.15
N LYS A 137 -7.69 -15.33 15.65
CA LYS A 137 -8.33 -16.61 16.02
C LYS A 137 -8.87 -17.36 14.81
N GLY A 138 -9.28 -16.63 13.77
CA GLY A 138 -9.80 -17.16 12.52
C GLY A 138 -8.72 -17.44 11.47
N ASP A 139 -7.44 -17.46 11.87
CA ASP A 139 -6.31 -17.72 10.97
C ASP A 139 -6.38 -19.16 10.44
N ILE A 140 -6.38 -19.30 9.12
CA ILE A 140 -6.48 -20.59 8.41
C ILE A 140 -5.18 -20.97 7.70
N ALA A 141 -4.13 -20.17 7.82
CA ALA A 141 -2.81 -20.46 7.26
C ALA A 141 -1.74 -20.56 8.36
N ASP A 142 -0.70 -21.32 8.09
CA ASP A 142 0.50 -21.30 8.94
C ASP A 142 1.17 -19.94 8.79
N ARG A 143 1.41 -19.27 9.93
CA ARG A 143 2.05 -17.96 9.94
C ARG A 143 3.45 -18.04 9.34
N PRO A 144 3.72 -17.33 8.25
CA PRO A 144 5.04 -17.39 7.64
C PRO A 144 6.10 -16.61 8.45
N TYR A 145 5.69 -15.86 9.48
CA TYR A 145 6.56 -15.03 10.30
C TYR A 145 5.99 -14.74 11.68
N GLU A 146 6.88 -14.54 12.66
CA GLU A 146 6.54 -14.07 13.99
C GLU A 146 6.65 -12.54 14.05
N GLN A 147 5.61 -11.87 14.54
CA GLN A 147 5.66 -10.46 14.90
C GLN A 147 5.69 -10.33 16.44
N PRO A 148 6.87 -10.11 17.05
CA PRO A 148 6.99 -10.12 18.51
C PRO A 148 6.32 -8.92 19.22
N PHE A 149 5.81 -7.91 18.49
CA PHE A 149 5.22 -6.69 19.04
C PHE A 149 4.07 -6.17 18.15
N ASP A 150 3.01 -6.95 18.01
CA ASP A 150 1.82 -6.57 17.25
C ASP A 150 0.75 -6.01 18.20
N ASN A 151 0.23 -4.81 17.91
CA ASN A 151 -1.02 -4.33 18.48
C ASN A 151 -2.04 -4.25 17.33
N PRO A 152 -2.77 -5.34 17.03
CA PRO A 152 -3.72 -5.38 15.93
C PRO A 152 -4.78 -4.27 15.97
N ALA A 153 -5.08 -3.73 17.16
CA ALA A 153 -6.05 -2.64 17.31
C ALA A 153 -5.54 -1.28 16.81
N LEU A 154 -4.25 -1.13 16.52
CA LEU A 154 -3.63 0.09 15.99
C LEU A 154 -2.80 -0.16 14.72
N ASP A 155 -2.15 -1.32 14.64
CA ASP A 155 -1.10 -1.60 13.66
C ASP A 155 -1.63 -2.40 12.45
N LEU A 156 -2.77 -3.08 12.59
CA LEU A 156 -3.41 -3.84 11.52
C LEU A 156 -4.47 -3.00 10.80
N ASN A 157 -4.14 -2.52 9.61
CA ASN A 157 -4.96 -1.56 8.88
C ASN A 157 -5.58 -2.22 7.63
N PRO A 158 -6.92 -2.12 7.45
CA PRO A 158 -7.57 -2.49 6.19
C PRO A 158 -7.02 -1.65 5.04
N GLN A 159 -6.65 -2.29 3.94
CA GLN A 159 -6.10 -1.62 2.76
C GLN A 159 -7.11 -1.63 1.60
N GLY A 160 -7.52 -2.83 1.18
CA GLY A 160 -8.39 -3.01 0.04
C GLY A 160 -9.62 -3.82 0.37
N LEU A 161 -10.72 -3.53 -0.32
CA LEU A 161 -12.00 -4.21 -0.16
C LEU A 161 -12.45 -4.79 -1.51
N ALA A 162 -13.13 -5.91 -1.46
CA ALA A 162 -14.01 -6.36 -2.53
C ALA A 162 -15.31 -6.90 -1.95
N GLN A 163 -16.45 -6.37 -2.43
CA GLN A 163 -17.77 -6.74 -1.93
C GLN A 163 -18.30 -7.99 -2.62
N LEU A 164 -18.61 -9.03 -1.83
CA LEU A 164 -19.28 -10.23 -2.30
C LEU A 164 -20.78 -9.97 -2.51
N PRO A 165 -21.48 -10.74 -3.38
CA PRO A 165 -22.92 -10.56 -3.63
C PRO A 165 -23.83 -10.64 -2.41
N GLY A 166 -23.40 -11.26 -1.31
CA GLY A 166 -24.14 -11.30 -0.04
C GLY A 166 -23.96 -10.06 0.84
N GLY A 167 -23.04 -9.16 0.48
CA GLY A 167 -22.63 -8.01 1.28
C GLY A 167 -21.46 -8.27 2.22
N ASP A 168 -20.97 -9.50 2.32
CA ASP A 168 -19.68 -9.78 2.96
C ASP A 168 -18.55 -9.08 2.20
N LEU A 169 -17.44 -8.79 2.88
CA LEU A 169 -16.26 -8.17 2.29
C LEU A 169 -15.09 -9.14 2.29
N ILE A 170 -14.36 -9.18 1.18
CA ILE A 170 -12.96 -9.59 1.19
C ILE A 170 -12.13 -8.36 1.52
N VAL A 171 -11.24 -8.49 2.50
CA VAL A 171 -10.44 -7.39 3.05
C VAL A 171 -8.99 -7.81 3.12
N THR A 172 -8.11 -7.03 2.52
CA THR A 172 -6.67 -7.17 2.73
C THR A 172 -6.20 -6.22 3.80
N PHE A 173 -5.15 -6.61 4.50
CA PHE A 173 -4.57 -5.84 5.60
C PHE A 173 -3.08 -5.64 5.38
N TYR A 174 -2.58 -4.50 5.84
CA TYR A 174 -1.16 -4.28 6.03
C TYR A 174 -0.87 -3.92 7.48
N ASN A 175 0.39 -4.11 7.85
CA ASN A 175 0.96 -3.66 9.10
C ASN A 175 2.25 -2.91 8.77
N ASP A 176 2.23 -1.59 8.96
CA ASP A 176 3.35 -0.70 8.64
C ASP A 176 4.50 -0.74 9.65
N LYS A 177 4.26 -1.37 10.81
CA LYS A 177 5.27 -1.64 11.84
C LYS A 177 5.95 -3.00 11.68
N ALA A 178 5.62 -3.71 10.61
CA ALA A 178 6.19 -5.00 10.29
C ALA A 178 6.90 -5.02 8.94
N PHE A 179 7.86 -5.94 8.82
CA PHE A 179 8.43 -6.30 7.54
C PHE A 179 8.29 -7.80 7.32
N PRO A 180 7.72 -8.22 6.17
CA PRO A 180 7.03 -7.42 5.15
C PRO A 180 5.75 -6.75 5.68
N PHE A 181 5.30 -5.71 4.99
CA PHE A 181 4.13 -4.94 5.40
C PHE A 181 2.80 -5.68 5.16
N GLY A 182 2.76 -6.64 4.23
CA GLY A 182 1.55 -7.41 3.96
C GLY A 182 1.16 -8.27 5.15
N ALA A 183 -0.02 -8.04 5.71
CA ALA A 183 -0.50 -8.77 6.87
C ALA A 183 -1.42 -9.93 6.48
N GLY A 184 -2.09 -9.88 5.34
CA GLY A 184 -2.96 -10.98 4.90
C GLY A 184 -4.29 -10.53 4.35
N VAL A 185 -5.23 -11.48 4.28
CA VAL A 185 -6.56 -11.29 3.71
C VAL A 185 -7.61 -12.02 4.52
N ALA A 186 -8.79 -11.42 4.71
CA ALA A 186 -9.92 -12.01 5.41
C ALA A 186 -11.18 -11.94 4.58
N ARG A 187 -12.14 -12.81 4.91
CA ARG A 187 -13.56 -12.57 4.63
C ARG A 187 -14.22 -12.09 5.91
N ILE A 188 -14.87 -10.94 5.84
CA ILE A 188 -15.60 -10.29 6.92
C ILE A 188 -17.08 -10.28 6.57
N ASN A 189 -17.93 -10.76 7.47
CA ASN A 189 -19.36 -10.70 7.25
C ASN A 189 -19.91 -9.29 7.46
N ARG A 190 -21.19 -9.07 7.12
CA ARG A 190 -21.86 -7.76 7.25
C ARG A 190 -21.81 -7.14 8.65
N ASP A 191 -21.70 -7.95 9.70
CA ASP A 191 -21.69 -7.51 11.10
C ASP A 191 -20.27 -7.29 11.65
N GLY A 192 -19.26 -7.35 10.77
CA GLY A 192 -17.85 -7.13 11.10
C GLY A 192 -17.13 -8.35 11.69
N HIS A 193 -17.75 -9.53 11.67
CA HIS A 193 -17.11 -10.75 12.18
C HIS A 193 -16.22 -11.41 11.13
N ALA A 194 -15.07 -11.91 11.56
CA ALA A 194 -14.17 -12.68 10.71
C ALA A 194 -14.79 -14.05 10.40
N VAL A 195 -15.06 -14.33 9.13
CA VAL A 195 -15.47 -15.67 8.64
C VAL A 195 -14.25 -16.57 8.53
N TRP A 196 -13.17 -16.01 7.97
CA TRP A 196 -11.83 -16.59 7.93
C TRP A 196 -10.81 -15.47 7.75
N TYR A 197 -9.57 -15.72 8.17
CA TYR A 197 -8.42 -14.85 7.95
C TYR A 197 -7.24 -15.71 7.48
N ARG A 198 -6.49 -15.26 6.49
CA ARG A 198 -5.28 -15.91 6.00
C ARG A 198 -4.12 -14.94 6.22
N HIS A 199 -3.25 -15.28 7.17
CA HIS A 199 -2.08 -14.46 7.52
C HIS A 199 -0.87 -14.86 6.66
N ASP A 200 -0.67 -14.22 5.50
CA ASP A 200 0.23 -14.78 4.47
C ASP A 200 0.97 -13.79 3.53
N TYR A 201 1.38 -12.62 4.01
CA TYR A 201 2.00 -11.57 3.15
C TYR A 201 1.11 -11.04 2.02
N THR A 202 -0.15 -11.47 1.91
CA THR A 202 -1.12 -10.79 1.04
C THR A 202 -1.18 -9.31 1.41
N HIS A 203 -1.18 -8.48 0.38
CA HIS A 203 -1.14 -7.02 0.48
C HIS A 203 -1.84 -6.39 -0.72
N HIS A 204 -2.13 -5.09 -0.63
CA HIS A 204 -2.85 -4.29 -1.64
C HIS A 204 -4.25 -4.80 -1.96
N TRP A 205 -4.85 -4.43 -3.09
CA TRP A 205 -6.29 -4.58 -3.30
C TRP A 205 -6.70 -5.95 -3.85
N PRO A 206 -7.73 -6.60 -3.26
CA PRO A 206 -8.27 -7.85 -3.77
C PRO A 206 -9.19 -7.61 -4.97
N THR A 207 -9.19 -8.55 -5.91
CA THR A 207 -10.11 -8.58 -7.05
C THR A 207 -11.01 -9.81 -6.96
N LEU A 208 -12.32 -9.65 -7.18
CA LEU A 208 -13.24 -10.78 -7.30
C LEU A 208 -13.33 -11.24 -8.74
N LEU A 209 -13.14 -12.54 -8.96
CA LEU A 209 -13.34 -13.16 -10.26
C LEU A 209 -14.82 -13.49 -10.48
N PRO A 210 -15.29 -13.57 -11.74
CA PRO A 210 -16.66 -14.01 -12.04
C PRO A 210 -17.01 -15.38 -11.47
N SER A 211 -16.02 -16.24 -11.26
CA SER A 211 -16.16 -17.57 -10.62
C SER A 211 -16.45 -17.51 -9.11
N GLY A 212 -16.33 -16.34 -8.48
CA GLY A 212 -16.39 -16.17 -7.03
C GLY A 212 -15.07 -16.46 -6.30
N GLN A 213 -14.01 -16.78 -7.05
CA GLN A 213 -12.64 -16.84 -6.51
C GLN A 213 -12.10 -15.43 -6.25
N VAL A 214 -11.12 -15.33 -5.36
CA VAL A 214 -10.45 -14.07 -5.02
C VAL A 214 -9.04 -14.07 -5.59
N LEU A 215 -8.69 -13.01 -6.30
CA LEU A 215 -7.35 -12.77 -6.81
C LEU A 215 -6.66 -11.72 -5.94
N VAL A 216 -5.46 -12.02 -5.44
CA VAL A 216 -4.69 -11.12 -4.58
C VAL A 216 -3.20 -11.16 -4.92
N THR A 217 -2.50 -10.07 -4.64
CA THR A 217 -1.03 -10.02 -4.61
C THR A 217 -0.51 -10.47 -3.25
N SER A 218 0.51 -11.31 -3.25
CA SER A 218 1.24 -11.76 -2.07
C SER A 218 2.74 -11.77 -2.38
N ALA A 219 3.58 -12.22 -1.45
CA ALA A 219 5.01 -12.29 -1.62
C ALA A 219 5.60 -13.53 -0.93
N GLU A 220 6.69 -14.04 -1.48
CA GLU A 220 7.59 -14.98 -0.81
C GLU A 220 8.88 -14.26 -0.43
N ILE A 221 9.47 -14.63 0.72
CA ILE A 221 10.77 -14.11 1.15
C ILE A 221 11.85 -15.12 0.81
N SER A 222 12.85 -14.70 0.04
CA SER A 222 14.03 -15.53 -0.25
C SER A 222 15.33 -14.80 0.10
N THR A 223 16.17 -15.41 0.93
CA THR A 223 17.52 -14.89 1.22
C THR A 223 18.57 -15.38 0.21
N LYS A 224 18.17 -16.23 -0.76
CA LYS A 224 19.09 -16.78 -1.75
C LYS A 224 19.49 -15.69 -2.76
N PRO A 225 20.79 -15.60 -3.13
CA PRO A 225 21.21 -14.72 -4.21
C PRO A 225 20.46 -15.03 -5.50
N VAL A 226 20.09 -13.99 -6.25
CA VAL A 226 19.47 -14.13 -7.56
C VAL A 226 20.49 -13.87 -8.65
N TRP A 227 20.60 -14.84 -9.56
CA TRP A 227 21.46 -14.80 -10.73
C TRP A 227 20.65 -14.36 -11.94
N ARG A 228 21.09 -13.29 -12.61
CA ARG A 228 20.38 -12.70 -13.76
C ARG A 228 21.27 -12.79 -15.00
N HIS A 229 20.84 -13.58 -15.98
CA HIS A 229 21.55 -13.73 -17.25
C HIS A 229 21.09 -12.66 -18.24
N LEU A 230 21.95 -11.67 -18.52
CA LEU A 230 21.65 -10.55 -19.43
C LEU A 230 21.94 -10.86 -20.91
N GLY A 231 22.49 -12.04 -21.21
CA GLY A 231 22.94 -12.40 -22.56
C GLY A 231 24.46 -12.25 -22.73
N ALA A 232 25.00 -12.88 -23.78
CA ALA A 232 26.43 -12.81 -24.15
C ALA A 232 27.43 -13.10 -22.99
N GLY A 233 27.05 -13.97 -22.04
CA GLY A 233 27.88 -14.31 -20.88
C GLY A 233 27.88 -13.28 -19.75
N HIS A 234 27.10 -12.20 -19.86
CA HIS A 234 26.94 -11.23 -18.78
C HIS A 234 25.98 -11.75 -17.72
N MET A 235 26.50 -11.88 -16.49
CA MET A 235 25.75 -12.29 -15.31
C MET A 235 25.79 -11.18 -14.27
N LEU A 236 24.63 -10.87 -13.69
CA LEU A 236 24.54 -10.03 -12.50
C LEU A 236 24.02 -10.84 -11.34
N VAL A 237 24.61 -10.62 -10.17
CA VAL A 237 24.16 -11.21 -8.91
C VAL A 237 23.65 -10.09 -8.04
N SER A 238 22.37 -10.18 -7.68
CA SER A 238 21.76 -9.33 -6.68
C SER A 238 21.31 -10.22 -5.52
N GLY A 239 21.56 -9.79 -4.29
CA GLY A 239 21.03 -10.46 -3.10
C GLY A 239 20.54 -9.43 -2.10
N CYS A 240 19.61 -9.84 -1.25
CA CYS A 240 19.25 -9.08 -0.07
C CYS A 240 19.47 -9.94 1.16
N LYS A 241 20.38 -9.50 2.04
CA LYS A 241 20.66 -10.20 3.30
C LYS A 241 19.44 -10.25 4.23
N ALA A 242 18.56 -9.25 4.16
CA ALA A 242 17.33 -9.17 4.94
C ALA A 242 16.18 -10.01 4.34
N GLY A 243 16.39 -10.68 3.20
CA GLY A 243 15.34 -11.40 2.48
C GLY A 243 14.74 -10.56 1.35
N TYR A 244 14.63 -11.19 0.19
CA TYR A 244 14.19 -10.61 -1.06
C TYR A 244 12.72 -10.96 -1.27
N LEU A 245 11.85 -9.96 -1.40
CA LEU A 245 10.43 -10.13 -1.71
C LEU A 245 10.26 -10.53 -3.17
N ARG A 246 9.61 -11.66 -3.36
CA ARG A 246 9.27 -12.23 -4.65
C ARG A 246 7.75 -12.26 -4.75
N ASP A 247 7.21 -11.29 -5.45
CA ASP A 247 5.76 -11.15 -5.55
C ASP A 247 5.13 -12.34 -6.27
N THR A 248 3.96 -12.72 -5.78
CA THR A 248 3.12 -13.78 -6.31
C THR A 248 1.70 -13.29 -6.53
N VAL A 249 1.02 -13.90 -7.49
CA VAL A 249 -0.44 -13.85 -7.59
C VAL A 249 -1.01 -15.08 -6.93
N HIS A 250 -1.91 -14.90 -5.97
CA HIS A 250 -2.66 -15.99 -5.37
C HIS A 250 -4.11 -15.99 -5.86
N VAL A 251 -4.60 -17.19 -6.20
CA VAL A 251 -6.02 -17.45 -6.42
C VAL A 251 -6.56 -18.17 -5.20
N LEU A 252 -7.52 -17.56 -4.52
CA LEU A 252 -8.14 -18.10 -3.31
C LEU A 252 -9.56 -18.58 -3.57
N GLY A 253 -9.94 -19.66 -2.89
CA GLY A 253 -11.32 -20.12 -2.82
C GLY A 253 -12.18 -19.21 -1.94
N SER A 254 -13.50 -19.40 -2.00
CA SER A 254 -14.45 -18.67 -1.16
C SER A 254 -14.32 -18.99 0.34
N ASP A 255 -13.67 -20.11 0.67
CA ASP A 255 -13.27 -20.52 2.01
C ASP A 255 -11.88 -19.99 2.43
N GLY A 256 -11.27 -19.14 1.60
CA GLY A 256 -9.97 -18.52 1.86
C GLY A 256 -8.77 -19.42 1.54
N LYS A 257 -8.96 -20.69 1.15
CA LYS A 257 -7.84 -21.58 0.84
C LYS A 257 -7.11 -21.16 -0.43
N LEU A 258 -5.79 -21.29 -0.41
CA LEU A 258 -4.95 -21.12 -1.59
C LEU A 258 -5.21 -22.23 -2.60
N LEU A 259 -5.67 -21.87 -3.79
CA LEU A 259 -5.91 -22.80 -4.90
C LEU A 259 -4.74 -22.81 -5.88
N GLU A 260 -4.20 -21.63 -6.18
CA GLU A 260 -3.08 -21.44 -7.10
C GLU A 260 -2.14 -20.33 -6.59
N SER A 261 -0.84 -20.49 -6.85
CA SER A 261 0.16 -19.44 -6.65
C SER A 261 1.09 -19.39 -7.86
N HIS A 262 1.26 -18.18 -8.42
CA HIS A 262 2.09 -17.93 -9.59
C HIS A 262 3.11 -16.85 -9.27
N SER A 263 4.40 -17.14 -9.47
CA SER A 263 5.47 -16.17 -9.18
C SER A 263 5.62 -15.15 -10.30
N ILE A 264 5.37 -13.88 -9.98
CA ILE A 264 5.60 -12.75 -10.89
C ILE A 264 7.09 -12.52 -11.08
N TYR A 265 7.85 -12.70 -10.00
CA TYR A 265 9.30 -12.54 -10.04
C TYR A 265 9.97 -13.51 -11.02
N GLU A 266 9.66 -14.82 -10.92
CA GLU A 266 10.22 -15.82 -11.82
C GLU A 266 9.72 -15.62 -13.26
N ALA A 267 8.44 -15.26 -13.44
CA ALA A 267 7.90 -14.92 -14.76
C ALA A 267 8.65 -13.75 -15.43
N MET A 268 8.99 -12.71 -14.66
CA MET A 268 9.81 -11.59 -15.14
C MET A 268 11.24 -12.01 -15.44
N LEU A 269 11.84 -12.85 -14.58
CA LEU A 269 13.21 -13.34 -14.75
C LEU A 269 13.38 -14.19 -16.03
N ASP A 270 12.39 -15.04 -16.33
CA ASP A 270 12.39 -15.90 -17.52
C ASP A 270 12.04 -15.13 -18.80
N SER A 271 11.33 -14.01 -18.68
CA SER A 271 10.91 -13.18 -19.82
C SER A 271 12.08 -12.42 -20.48
N PRO A 272 11.88 -11.88 -21.70
CA PRO A 272 12.78 -10.90 -22.30
C PRO A 272 12.92 -9.59 -21.49
N TYR A 273 12.03 -9.33 -20.53
CA TYR A 273 11.97 -8.09 -19.74
C TYR A 273 12.81 -8.11 -18.46
N ARG A 274 13.51 -9.21 -18.18
CA ARG A 274 14.27 -9.43 -16.93
C ARG A 274 15.26 -8.32 -16.55
N ALA A 275 15.76 -7.55 -17.52
CA ALA A 275 16.65 -6.42 -17.29
C ALA A 275 15.97 -5.30 -16.47
N LEU A 276 14.64 -5.20 -16.46
CA LEU A 276 13.91 -4.25 -15.63
C LEU A 276 14.06 -4.53 -14.13
N LEU A 277 14.33 -5.78 -13.74
CA LEU A 277 14.59 -6.16 -12.34
C LEU A 277 15.90 -5.56 -11.78
N LEU A 278 16.74 -4.93 -12.63
CA LEU A 278 17.92 -4.17 -12.22
C LEU A 278 17.57 -2.82 -11.60
N GLN A 279 16.36 -2.31 -11.84
CA GLN A 279 15.88 -1.08 -11.23
C GLN A 279 15.47 -1.39 -9.77
N THR A 280 16.35 -1.09 -8.80
CA THR A 280 16.12 -1.40 -7.38
C THR A 280 16.05 -0.15 -6.48
N ALA A 281 16.11 1.05 -7.06
CA ALA A 281 16.14 2.30 -6.30
C ALA A 281 14.72 2.89 -6.16
N ILE A 282 14.23 2.96 -4.93
CA ILE A 282 13.14 3.87 -4.55
C ILE A 282 13.81 5.23 -4.29
N PRO A 283 13.62 6.26 -5.12
CA PRO A 283 14.42 7.49 -5.08
C PRO A 283 14.33 8.26 -3.76
N PHE A 284 13.30 8.01 -2.95
CA PHE A 284 13.08 8.65 -1.65
C PHE A 284 13.66 7.88 -0.45
N LYS A 285 14.14 6.65 -0.63
CA LYS A 285 14.81 5.89 0.43
C LYS A 285 16.32 5.92 0.18
N LYS A 286 17.09 6.38 1.17
CA LYS A 286 18.57 6.42 1.16
C LYS A 286 19.23 5.02 1.17
N THR A 287 18.45 3.94 1.04
CA THR A 287 18.94 2.56 1.08
C THR A 287 19.16 2.05 -0.35
N PRO A 288 20.41 1.72 -0.75
CA PRO A 288 20.76 1.34 -2.13
C PRO A 288 20.13 0.03 -2.64
N GLU A 289 19.44 -0.74 -1.80
CA GLU A 289 18.90 -2.05 -2.15
C GLU A 289 17.45 -2.12 -1.64
N SER A 290 16.46 -1.79 -2.48
CA SER A 290 15.09 -2.23 -2.20
C SER A 290 15.08 -3.75 -2.34
N CYS A 291 14.93 -4.47 -1.23
CA CYS A 291 14.74 -5.92 -1.19
C CYS A 291 13.35 -6.34 -1.68
N ASP A 292 12.78 -5.52 -2.55
CA ASP A 292 11.41 -5.52 -3.03
C ASP A 292 11.46 -4.89 -4.43
N PRO A 293 11.74 -5.71 -5.45
CA PRO A 293 12.04 -5.22 -6.80
C PRO A 293 10.80 -4.82 -7.58
N LEU A 294 9.69 -5.52 -7.40
CA LEU A 294 8.48 -5.35 -8.19
C LEU A 294 7.46 -4.52 -7.43
N HIS A 295 7.21 -4.86 -6.16
CA HIS A 295 6.16 -4.27 -5.33
C HIS A 295 4.83 -4.21 -6.10
N THR A 296 4.38 -5.39 -6.53
CA THR A 296 3.16 -5.57 -7.31
C THR A 296 1.97 -5.21 -6.44
N ASN A 297 1.18 -4.24 -6.90
CA ASN A 297 0.15 -3.62 -6.09
C ASN A 297 -1.27 -3.80 -6.60
N PHE A 298 -1.43 -4.44 -7.75
CA PHE A 298 -2.75 -4.71 -8.29
C PHE A 298 -2.70 -5.87 -9.27
N VAL A 299 -3.76 -6.68 -9.26
CA VAL A 299 -3.96 -7.77 -10.21
C VAL A 299 -5.44 -7.89 -10.56
N VAL A 300 -5.74 -8.00 -11.85
CA VAL A 300 -7.12 -8.15 -12.37
C VAL A 300 -7.10 -8.89 -13.71
N GLU A 301 -8.20 -9.51 -14.10
CA GLU A 301 -8.35 -10.09 -15.45
C GLU A 301 -8.38 -8.97 -16.51
N VAL A 302 -7.73 -9.19 -17.65
CA VAL A 302 -7.61 -8.19 -18.74
C VAL A 302 -8.96 -7.89 -19.43
N GLY A 303 -9.87 -8.86 -19.47
CA GLY A 303 -11.16 -8.73 -20.12
C GLY A 303 -11.13 -8.84 -21.66
N ALA A 304 -12.32 -8.97 -22.25
CA ALA A 304 -12.48 -9.33 -23.65
C ALA A 304 -12.01 -8.26 -24.64
N GLU A 305 -12.26 -6.98 -24.36
CA GLU A 305 -11.89 -5.88 -25.27
C GLU A 305 -10.37 -5.71 -25.40
N MET A 306 -9.65 -5.75 -24.27
CA MET A 306 -8.19 -5.67 -24.27
C MET A 306 -7.55 -6.91 -24.91
N ALA A 307 -8.06 -8.09 -24.60
CA ALA A 307 -7.62 -9.33 -25.24
C ALA A 307 -7.77 -9.28 -26.76
N ALA A 308 -8.92 -8.80 -27.26
CA ALA A 308 -9.17 -8.61 -28.67
C ALA A 308 -8.23 -7.58 -29.33
N ALA A 309 -7.87 -6.50 -28.61
CA ALA A 309 -6.98 -5.46 -29.12
C ALA A 309 -5.52 -5.92 -29.24
N LEU A 310 -5.04 -6.78 -28.32
CA LEU A 310 -3.65 -7.28 -28.32
C LEU A 310 -3.47 -8.54 -29.18
N GLY A 311 -4.51 -9.38 -29.31
CA GLY A 311 -4.55 -10.52 -30.22
C GLY A 311 -3.82 -11.79 -29.76
N ASP A 312 -2.86 -11.70 -28.85
CA ASP A 312 -2.11 -12.83 -28.26
C ASP A 312 -2.36 -13.02 -26.75
N VAL A 313 -3.36 -12.31 -26.22
CA VAL A 313 -3.80 -12.32 -24.82
C VAL A 313 -5.20 -12.94 -24.73
N ALA A 314 -5.45 -13.73 -23.68
CA ALA A 314 -6.77 -14.28 -23.38
C ALA A 314 -7.53 -13.38 -22.39
N PRO A 315 -8.88 -13.31 -22.43
CA PRO A 315 -9.65 -12.45 -21.51
C PRO A 315 -9.42 -12.72 -20.02
N ASP A 316 -9.04 -13.95 -19.65
CA ASP A 316 -8.75 -14.38 -18.28
C ASP A 316 -7.25 -14.28 -17.91
N ASP A 317 -6.40 -13.76 -18.79
CA ASP A 317 -5.03 -13.40 -18.44
C ASP A 317 -5.01 -12.23 -17.44
N TRP A 318 -3.91 -12.08 -16.72
CA TRP A 318 -3.81 -11.14 -15.61
C TRP A 318 -3.04 -9.89 -15.97
N LEU A 319 -3.67 -8.73 -15.79
CA LEU A 319 -3.04 -7.43 -15.78
C LEU A 319 -2.42 -7.17 -14.41
N LEU A 320 -1.14 -6.81 -14.38
CA LEU A 320 -0.34 -6.62 -13.17
C LEU A 320 0.21 -5.20 -13.09
N SER A 321 0.08 -4.55 -11.94
CA SER A 321 0.71 -3.25 -11.68
C SER A 321 1.96 -3.42 -10.82
N MET A 322 3.15 -3.22 -11.39
CA MET A 322 4.44 -3.39 -10.71
C MET A 322 5.06 -2.01 -10.43
N ARG A 323 4.95 -1.58 -9.17
CA ARG A 323 5.26 -0.21 -8.74
C ARG A 323 6.73 0.15 -8.93
N ASN A 324 7.65 -0.67 -8.41
CA ASN A 324 9.04 -0.26 -8.22
C ASN A 324 9.86 -0.21 -9.52
N ILE A 325 9.37 -0.86 -10.58
CA ILE A 325 9.94 -0.77 -11.94
C ILE A 325 9.16 0.18 -12.86
N SER A 326 8.11 0.83 -12.34
CA SER A 326 7.19 1.68 -13.09
C SER A 326 6.68 1.00 -14.36
N ALA A 327 6.10 -0.19 -14.21
CA ALA A 327 5.66 -1.00 -15.34
C ALA A 327 4.35 -1.75 -15.06
N ILE A 328 3.62 -2.03 -16.14
CA ILE A 328 2.40 -2.84 -16.12
C ILE A 328 2.67 -4.10 -16.94
N GLY A 329 2.31 -5.26 -16.42
CA GLY A 329 2.54 -6.55 -17.08
C GLY A 329 1.23 -7.24 -17.46
N ILE A 330 1.27 -8.10 -18.47
CA ILE A 330 0.23 -9.11 -18.70
C ILE A 330 0.86 -10.48 -18.54
N MET A 331 0.35 -11.26 -17.59
CA MET A 331 0.76 -12.63 -17.32
C MET A 331 -0.30 -13.59 -17.85
N ASP A 332 0.16 -14.62 -18.55
CA ASP A 332 -0.67 -15.75 -18.96
C ASP A 332 -1.15 -16.52 -17.73
N ARG A 333 -2.47 -16.59 -17.53
CA ARG A 333 -3.02 -17.23 -16.33
C ARG A 333 -2.73 -18.73 -16.26
N ARG A 334 -2.62 -19.41 -17.41
CA ARG A 334 -2.50 -20.88 -17.47
C ARG A 334 -1.08 -21.35 -17.26
N THR A 335 -0.11 -20.61 -17.77
CA THR A 335 1.30 -20.97 -17.80
C THR A 335 2.15 -20.15 -16.83
N GLY A 336 1.61 -19.08 -16.26
CA GLY A 336 2.33 -18.16 -15.37
C GLY A 336 3.40 -17.32 -16.10
N LYS A 337 3.43 -17.32 -17.43
CA LYS A 337 4.44 -16.62 -18.23
C LYS A 337 4.09 -15.15 -18.44
N MET A 338 5.08 -14.27 -18.36
CA MET A 338 4.90 -12.86 -18.74
C MET A 338 4.80 -12.74 -20.26
N LYS A 339 3.64 -12.28 -20.76
CA LYS A 339 3.36 -12.05 -22.19
C LYS A 339 3.83 -10.67 -22.63
N HIS A 340 3.39 -9.64 -21.89
CA HIS A 340 3.67 -8.24 -22.20
C HIS A 340 4.17 -7.50 -20.97
N VAL A 341 5.05 -6.52 -21.19
CA VAL A 341 5.39 -5.50 -20.18
C VAL A 341 5.38 -4.13 -20.85
N PHE A 342 4.55 -3.25 -20.32
CA PHE A 342 4.37 -1.89 -20.77
C PHE A 342 5.06 -0.91 -19.83
N ARG A 343 5.68 0.12 -20.41
CA ARG A 343 6.22 1.28 -19.71
C ARG A 343 5.75 2.54 -20.41
N GLY A 344 5.58 3.59 -19.64
CA GLY A 344 5.17 4.90 -20.13
C GLY A 344 5.88 6.03 -19.40
N ASN A 345 5.23 7.19 -19.35
CA ASN A 345 5.67 8.33 -18.56
C ASN A 345 4.98 8.35 -17.19
N PHE A 346 4.53 7.19 -16.73
CA PHE A 346 3.99 6.98 -15.39
C PHE A 346 5.06 6.39 -14.48
N PHE A 347 5.01 6.71 -13.20
CA PHE A 347 6.03 6.37 -12.23
C PHE A 347 5.42 5.91 -10.92
N PHE A 348 5.90 4.76 -10.41
CA PHE A 348 5.44 4.18 -9.14
C PHE A 348 3.92 4.00 -9.05
N GLN A 349 3.29 3.69 -10.18
CA GLN A 349 1.85 3.66 -10.35
C GLN A 349 1.15 2.59 -9.49
N HIS A 350 -0.13 2.81 -9.22
CA HIS A 350 -1.06 1.90 -8.55
C HIS A 350 -2.35 1.67 -9.36
N SER A 351 -3.10 0.64 -8.96
CA SER A 351 -4.48 0.38 -9.37
C SER A 351 -4.71 0.32 -10.89
N ALA A 352 -3.76 -0.24 -11.65
CA ALA A 352 -3.90 -0.40 -13.10
C ALA A 352 -5.05 -1.36 -13.45
N GLN A 353 -6.06 -0.85 -14.14
CA GLN A 353 -7.30 -1.57 -14.41
C GLN A 353 -7.70 -1.46 -15.88
N PRO A 354 -8.27 -2.52 -16.49
CA PRO A 354 -8.89 -2.42 -17.80
C PRO A 354 -10.00 -1.36 -17.82
N ALA A 355 -10.01 -0.56 -18.88
CA ALA A 355 -11.06 0.36 -19.26
C ALA A 355 -11.34 0.12 -20.75
N GLY A 356 -12.12 -0.93 -21.02
CA GLY A 356 -12.26 -1.50 -22.36
C GLY A 356 -10.93 -2.06 -22.88
N ALA A 357 -10.50 -1.61 -24.06
CA ALA A 357 -9.20 -1.97 -24.64
C ALA A 357 -7.99 -1.21 -24.07
N LYS A 358 -8.23 -0.23 -23.19
CA LYS A 358 -7.20 0.63 -22.57
C LYS A 358 -7.02 0.29 -21.09
N ILE A 359 -6.07 0.95 -20.44
CA ILE A 359 -5.74 0.76 -19.03
C ILE A 359 -5.87 2.10 -18.30
N LEU A 360 -6.74 2.16 -17.29
CA LEU A 360 -6.82 3.28 -16.37
C LEU A 360 -5.81 3.06 -15.24
N ILE A 361 -4.99 4.08 -14.94
CA ILE A 361 -3.84 3.95 -14.03
C ILE A 361 -3.84 5.13 -13.06
N PHE A 362 -3.64 4.87 -11.78
CA PHE A 362 -3.25 5.89 -10.81
C PHE A 362 -1.72 6.06 -10.87
N ASP A 363 -1.25 7.17 -11.39
CA ASP A 363 0.17 7.48 -11.57
C ASP A 363 0.63 8.42 -10.45
N ASP A 364 1.38 7.89 -9.49
CA ASP A 364 1.76 8.59 -8.27
C ASP A 364 2.62 9.84 -8.55
N LEU A 365 3.52 9.78 -9.55
CA LEU A 365 4.60 10.74 -9.73
C LEU A 365 4.83 11.23 -11.18
N GLY A 366 3.97 10.87 -12.13
CA GLY A 366 4.18 11.23 -13.54
C GLY A 366 3.55 12.54 -14.01
N ALA A 367 2.87 13.30 -13.15
CA ALA A 367 2.26 14.58 -13.53
C ALA A 367 3.23 15.78 -13.43
N ALA A 368 2.87 16.89 -14.10
CA ALA A 368 3.63 18.13 -14.04
C ALA A 368 3.46 18.82 -12.68
N ALA A 369 4.51 19.50 -12.20
CA ALA A 369 4.53 20.14 -10.87
C ALA A 369 3.34 21.08 -10.60
N ALA A 370 2.78 21.71 -11.64
CA ALA A 370 1.63 22.62 -11.52
C ALA A 370 0.33 21.94 -11.06
N SER A 371 0.19 20.63 -11.27
CA SER A 371 -1.00 19.84 -10.90
C SER A 371 -0.78 18.95 -9.67
N GLY A 372 0.39 19.04 -9.05
CA GLY A 372 0.91 18.01 -8.14
C GLY A 372 1.54 16.84 -8.93
N PRO A 373 2.33 15.96 -8.29
CA PRO A 373 2.98 14.83 -8.97
C PRO A 373 2.04 13.71 -9.40
N SER A 374 0.87 13.57 -8.78
CA SER A 374 -0.06 12.47 -9.06
C SER A 374 -1.06 12.81 -10.17
N ARG A 375 -1.51 11.79 -10.90
CA ARG A 375 -2.60 11.88 -11.88
C ARG A 375 -3.27 10.52 -12.09
N VAL A 376 -4.45 10.54 -12.68
CA VAL A 376 -5.08 9.38 -13.34
C VAL A 376 -4.84 9.52 -14.83
N ILE A 377 -4.33 8.45 -15.46
CA ILE A 377 -4.14 8.40 -16.91
C ILE A 377 -4.91 7.24 -17.53
N LEU A 378 -5.28 7.43 -18.79
CA LEU A 378 -5.70 6.36 -19.69
C LEU A 378 -4.52 6.02 -20.60
N PHE A 379 -4.05 4.78 -20.53
CA PHE A 379 -2.94 4.25 -21.29
C PHE A 379 -3.43 3.25 -22.34
N ASP A 380 -2.95 3.41 -23.57
CA ASP A 380 -3.25 2.52 -24.68
C ASP A 380 -2.11 1.50 -24.86
N PRO A 381 -2.32 0.21 -24.57
CA PRO A 381 -1.26 -0.80 -24.65
C PRO A 381 -0.88 -1.17 -26.09
N VAL A 382 -1.70 -0.83 -27.09
CA VAL A 382 -1.39 -1.09 -28.50
C VAL A 382 -0.48 -0.01 -29.07
N THR A 383 -0.71 1.25 -28.67
CA THR A 383 0.01 2.41 -29.25
C THR A 383 1.02 3.05 -28.30
N ASN A 384 1.06 2.65 -27.02
CA ASN A 384 1.75 3.32 -25.91
C ASN A 384 1.29 4.78 -25.65
N ALA A 385 0.16 5.20 -26.22
CA ALA A 385 -0.37 6.54 -26.01
C ALA A 385 -0.88 6.72 -24.57
N GLN A 386 -0.73 7.93 -24.03
CA GLN A 386 -1.13 8.29 -22.67
C GLN A 386 -1.95 9.57 -22.70
N THR A 387 -3.03 9.61 -21.93
CA THR A 387 -3.86 10.81 -21.76
C THR A 387 -4.19 10.99 -20.29
N THR A 388 -3.93 12.16 -19.74
CA THR A 388 -4.36 12.50 -18.38
C THR A 388 -5.88 12.64 -18.34
N VAL A 389 -6.51 11.86 -17.47
CA VAL A 389 -7.95 11.93 -17.17
C VAL A 389 -8.19 12.91 -16.02
N PHE A 390 -7.33 12.88 -14.99
CA PHE A 390 -7.46 13.74 -13.81
C PHE A 390 -6.09 13.99 -13.16
N PRO A 391 -5.81 15.17 -12.57
CA PRO A 391 -6.50 16.43 -12.78
C PRO A 391 -6.49 16.85 -14.25
N GLY A 392 -7.60 17.41 -14.72
CA GLY A 392 -7.79 17.91 -16.09
C GLY A 392 -8.23 19.38 -16.11
N PRO A 393 -8.57 19.94 -17.29
CA PRO A 393 -8.98 21.34 -17.43
C PRO A 393 -10.20 21.74 -16.57
N GLU A 394 -11.10 20.79 -16.28
CA GLU A 394 -12.27 21.01 -15.43
C GLU A 394 -12.01 20.81 -13.93
N THR A 395 -10.79 20.41 -13.54
CA THR A 395 -10.46 20.24 -12.13
C THR A 395 -10.28 21.60 -11.45
N PRO A 396 -11.00 21.88 -10.34
CA PRO A 396 -10.83 23.14 -9.63
C PRO A 396 -9.38 23.39 -9.22
N ALA A 397 -8.93 24.64 -9.38
CA ALA A 397 -7.58 25.03 -8.98
C ALA A 397 -7.34 24.76 -7.48
N GLY A 398 -6.15 24.24 -7.15
CA GLY A 398 -5.80 23.92 -5.77
C GLY A 398 -6.43 22.64 -5.22
N THR A 399 -7.09 21.83 -6.05
CA THR A 399 -7.57 20.49 -5.64
C THR A 399 -6.39 19.62 -5.17
N PRO A 400 -6.36 19.18 -3.89
CA PRO A 400 -5.26 18.36 -3.39
C PRO A 400 -5.26 16.97 -4.03
N PHE A 401 -4.36 16.73 -4.99
CA PHE A 401 -4.26 15.45 -5.68
C PHE A 401 -2.81 14.96 -5.69
N TYR A 402 -2.36 14.47 -4.54
CA TYR A 402 -1.00 13.95 -4.39
C TYR A 402 -0.92 12.86 -3.33
N THR A 403 -0.28 11.75 -3.70
CA THR A 403 0.18 10.71 -2.79
C THR A 403 1.46 10.08 -3.38
N THR A 404 2.43 9.74 -2.54
CA THR A 404 3.68 9.05 -2.97
C THR A 404 3.58 7.54 -2.87
N VAL A 405 2.53 7.06 -2.21
CA VAL A 405 2.26 5.65 -1.96
C VAL A 405 0.77 5.38 -2.15
N ALA A 406 0.45 4.13 -2.51
CA ALA A 406 -0.91 3.69 -2.74
C ALA A 406 -1.65 4.59 -3.75
N GLY A 407 -2.97 4.69 -3.64
CA GLY A 407 -3.83 5.21 -4.69
C GLY A 407 -4.69 4.08 -5.26
N ASN A 408 -5.99 4.24 -5.17
CA ASN A 408 -6.95 3.24 -5.64
C ASN A 408 -7.97 3.89 -6.56
N ILE A 409 -8.36 3.12 -7.58
CA ILE A 409 -9.43 3.45 -8.49
C ILE A 409 -10.50 2.35 -8.38
N ASP A 410 -11.77 2.72 -8.31
CA ASP A 410 -12.90 1.81 -8.56
C ASP A 410 -13.81 2.42 -9.62
N GLN A 411 -14.06 1.67 -10.70
CA GLN A 411 -14.87 2.15 -11.83
C GLN A 411 -16.35 1.84 -11.62
N SER A 412 -17.23 2.78 -11.98
CA SER A 412 -18.68 2.53 -11.98
C SER A 412 -19.03 1.40 -12.95
N ALA A 413 -20.16 0.73 -12.71
CA ALA A 413 -20.56 -0.43 -13.52
C ALA A 413 -20.75 -0.10 -15.02
N ASP A 414 -21.09 1.14 -15.35
CA ASP A 414 -21.23 1.64 -16.72
C ASP A 414 -19.93 2.19 -17.33
N GLY A 415 -18.82 2.18 -16.57
CA GLY A 415 -17.51 2.65 -17.01
C GLY A 415 -17.42 4.15 -17.27
N LYS A 416 -18.38 4.96 -16.79
CA LYS A 416 -18.39 6.42 -17.02
C LYS A 416 -17.78 7.24 -15.90
N ARG A 417 -17.72 6.69 -14.69
CA ARG A 417 -17.20 7.36 -13.50
C ARG A 417 -16.17 6.50 -12.79
N ALA A 418 -15.35 7.14 -11.98
CA ALA A 418 -14.44 6.44 -11.09
C ALA A 418 -14.39 7.11 -9.72
N LEU A 419 -14.30 6.29 -8.67
CA LEU A 419 -13.84 6.71 -7.36
C LEU A 419 -12.32 6.60 -7.35
N VAL A 420 -11.66 7.65 -6.86
CA VAL A 420 -10.21 7.77 -6.84
C VAL A 420 -9.78 8.16 -5.43
N ALA A 421 -9.23 7.20 -4.69
CA ALA A 421 -8.70 7.41 -3.36
C ALA A 421 -7.26 7.94 -3.44
N VAL A 422 -7.01 9.08 -2.80
CA VAL A 422 -5.70 9.73 -2.71
C VAL A 422 -5.19 9.54 -1.28
N THR A 423 -4.36 8.52 -1.10
CA THR A 423 -4.11 7.93 0.21
C THR A 423 -3.52 8.91 1.22
N GLU A 424 -2.39 9.54 0.91
CA GLU A 424 -1.73 10.49 1.81
C GLU A 424 -2.43 11.85 1.88
N ALA A 425 -3.46 12.10 1.08
CA ALA A 425 -4.33 13.26 1.24
C ALA A 425 -5.50 12.98 2.20
N GLY A 426 -5.81 11.71 2.46
CA GLY A 426 -7.01 11.32 3.22
C GLY A 426 -8.30 11.75 2.50
N LEU A 427 -8.31 11.63 1.17
CA LEU A 427 -9.38 12.09 0.28
C LEU A 427 -9.81 10.99 -0.69
N THR A 428 -11.05 11.06 -1.14
CA THR A 428 -11.54 10.34 -2.32
C THR A 428 -12.28 11.30 -3.24
N TYR A 429 -12.08 11.15 -4.53
CA TYR A 429 -12.76 11.91 -5.57
C TYR A 429 -13.60 10.98 -6.44
N GLU A 430 -14.86 11.32 -6.66
CA GLU A 430 -15.65 10.76 -7.76
C GLU A 430 -15.48 11.66 -8.98
N ILE A 431 -15.02 11.11 -10.09
CA ILE A 431 -14.76 11.84 -11.33
C ILE A 431 -15.57 11.28 -12.49
N ASP A 432 -15.95 12.14 -13.43
CA ASP A 432 -16.37 11.72 -14.77
C ASP A 432 -15.13 11.33 -15.58
N LEU A 433 -15.12 10.13 -16.16
CA LEU A 433 -13.96 9.61 -16.88
C LEU A 433 -13.79 10.22 -18.28
N ALA A 434 -14.83 10.78 -18.88
CA ALA A 434 -14.75 11.38 -20.20
C ALA A 434 -14.20 12.81 -20.15
N THR A 435 -14.57 13.59 -19.13
CA THR A 435 -14.18 15.01 -19.02
C THR A 435 -13.17 15.29 -17.91
N GLY A 436 -12.99 14.37 -16.96
CA GLY A 436 -12.20 14.62 -15.75
C GLY A 436 -12.90 15.56 -14.76
N ARG A 437 -14.20 15.83 -14.95
CA ARG A 437 -14.97 16.68 -14.05
C ARG A 437 -15.09 16.04 -12.68
N LEU A 438 -14.82 16.82 -11.64
CA LEU A 438 -15.03 16.40 -10.27
C LEU A 438 -16.53 16.41 -9.91
N LEU A 439 -17.06 15.26 -9.49
CA LEU A 439 -18.48 15.09 -9.14
C LEU A 439 -18.68 15.15 -7.63
N THR A 440 -17.89 14.40 -6.88
CA THR A 440 -18.00 14.29 -5.43
C THR A 440 -16.60 14.28 -4.81
N ARG A 441 -16.42 14.95 -3.68
CA ARG A 441 -15.25 14.80 -2.81
C ARG A 441 -15.67 14.19 -1.48
N LEU A 442 -14.92 13.21 -1.01
CA LEU A 442 -15.06 12.60 0.30
C LEU A 442 -13.80 12.84 1.12
N ASP A 443 -13.99 13.21 2.39
CA ASP A 443 -12.92 13.47 3.34
C ASP A 443 -12.93 12.40 4.43
N ASN A 444 -11.79 11.75 4.67
CA ASN A 444 -11.68 10.70 5.67
C ASN A 444 -11.50 11.29 7.08
N LEU A 445 -12.61 11.76 7.64
CA LEU A 445 -12.67 12.50 8.90
C LEU A 445 -13.36 11.71 10.01
N HIS A 446 -12.81 11.79 11.23
CA HIS A 446 -13.32 11.06 12.39
C HIS A 446 -13.30 11.86 13.69
N ASP A 447 -14.21 11.50 14.60
CA ASP A 447 -14.23 11.95 15.99
C ASP A 447 -13.46 10.96 16.86
N LEU A 448 -12.41 11.43 17.55
CA LEU A 448 -11.55 10.60 18.42
C LEU A 448 -11.83 10.83 19.92
N ARG A 449 -12.84 11.63 20.29
CA ARG A 449 -13.11 11.98 21.69
C ARG A 449 -13.43 10.79 22.57
N SER A 450 -14.10 9.78 22.05
CA SER A 450 -14.42 8.55 22.80
C SER A 450 -13.17 7.78 23.25
N LEU A 451 -12.01 8.03 22.62
CA LEU A 451 -10.72 7.48 23.00
C LEU A 451 -9.91 8.41 23.92
N GLY A 452 -10.43 9.61 24.25
CA GLY A 452 -9.69 10.63 25.01
C GLY A 452 -8.53 11.26 24.22
N LEU A 453 -8.57 11.19 22.88
CA LEU A 453 -7.52 11.69 21.99
C LEU A 453 -7.96 12.99 21.31
N THR A 454 -7.97 14.09 22.05
CA THR A 454 -8.35 15.42 21.55
C THR A 454 -7.14 16.31 21.27
N ALA A 455 -7.27 17.21 20.30
CA ALA A 455 -6.24 18.20 20.00
C ALA A 455 -6.01 19.14 21.19
N PRO A 456 -4.76 19.37 21.63
CA PRO A 456 -4.46 20.44 22.57
C PRO A 456 -4.59 21.82 21.89
N PRO A 457 -5.04 22.88 22.61
CA PRO A 457 -5.67 22.87 23.93
C PRO A 457 -7.19 22.65 23.81
N GLU A 458 -7.68 21.45 24.14
CA GLU A 458 -9.10 21.07 24.24
C GLU A 458 -10.02 21.58 23.11
N VAL A 459 -9.55 21.54 21.86
CA VAL A 459 -10.37 21.98 20.73
C VAL A 459 -11.04 20.78 20.06
N ASP A 460 -12.36 20.88 19.90
CA ASP A 460 -13.26 19.84 19.41
C ASP A 460 -13.15 19.68 17.88
N HIS A 461 -11.99 19.24 17.39
CA HIS A 461 -11.67 19.11 15.98
C HIS A 461 -11.60 17.67 15.49
N ALA A 462 -12.12 17.46 14.29
CA ALA A 462 -12.04 16.18 13.59
C ALA A 462 -10.58 15.79 13.30
N ALA A 463 -10.32 14.49 13.29
CA ALA A 463 -9.06 13.91 12.86
C ALA A 463 -9.15 13.45 11.40
N ARG A 464 -8.06 13.60 10.64
CA ARG A 464 -7.94 13.07 9.28
C ARG A 464 -7.04 11.83 9.27
N PHE A 465 -7.46 10.83 8.50
CA PHE A 465 -6.71 9.60 8.31
C PHE A 465 -6.45 9.34 6.82
N LYS A 466 -5.43 8.54 6.50
CA LYS A 466 -5.15 8.08 5.14
C LYS A 466 -6.35 7.36 4.53
N GLN A 467 -6.56 7.47 3.22
CA GLN A 467 -7.68 6.84 2.51
C GLN A 467 -7.17 5.81 1.48
N PHE A 468 -7.25 4.52 1.80
CA PHE A 468 -6.70 3.47 0.94
C PHE A 468 -7.64 2.98 -0.16
N GLY A 469 -8.95 3.20 -0.04
CA GLY A 469 -9.89 2.74 -1.06
C GLY A 469 -11.30 3.25 -0.86
N ALA A 470 -12.02 3.34 -1.96
CA ALA A 470 -13.44 3.68 -1.99
C ALA A 470 -14.07 2.99 -3.20
N TYR A 471 -15.26 2.43 -3.02
CA TYR A 471 -15.87 1.55 -4.00
C TYR A 471 -17.35 1.88 -4.19
N TYR A 472 -17.86 1.71 -5.40
CA TYR A 472 -19.28 1.68 -5.64
C TYR A 472 -19.86 0.42 -5.01
N VAL A 473 -20.90 0.56 -4.18
CA VAL A 473 -21.65 -0.60 -3.68
C VAL A 473 -22.29 -1.30 -4.86
N ARG A 474 -21.95 -2.57 -5.04
CA ARG A 474 -22.49 -3.38 -6.12
C ARG A 474 -23.84 -3.96 -5.66
N PRO A 475 -24.90 -3.90 -6.48
CA PRO A 475 -26.17 -4.51 -6.12
C PRO A 475 -25.98 -6.02 -5.93
N THR A 476 -26.65 -6.56 -4.90
CA THR A 476 -26.66 -8.00 -4.65
C THR A 476 -27.34 -8.70 -5.84
N VAL A 477 -26.63 -9.61 -6.51
CA VAL A 477 -27.19 -10.37 -7.64
C VAL A 477 -28.39 -11.17 -7.10
N GLY A 478 -29.61 -10.73 -7.42
CA GLY A 478 -30.86 -11.31 -6.91
C GLY A 478 -31.96 -10.30 -6.57
N ALA A 479 -31.66 -9.02 -6.40
CA ALA A 479 -32.69 -7.99 -6.34
C ALA A 479 -33.08 -7.59 -7.77
N ALA A 480 -34.11 -8.26 -8.32
CA ALA A 480 -34.78 -7.74 -9.51
C ALA A 480 -35.23 -6.28 -9.22
N PRO A 481 -35.13 -5.35 -10.19
CA PRO A 481 -35.71 -4.04 -10.00
C PRO A 481 -37.22 -4.23 -9.79
N GLY A 482 -37.73 -3.80 -8.64
CA GLY A 482 -39.16 -3.71 -8.39
C GLY A 482 -39.78 -2.87 -9.51
N ARG A 483 -40.79 -3.45 -10.17
CA ARG A 483 -41.66 -2.72 -11.10
C ARG A 483 -42.52 -1.71 -10.39
#